data_AF-A0A0R0I6C5-F1
#
_entry.id   AF-A0A0R0I6C5-F1
#
_cell.length_a   1.000
_cell.length_b   1.000
_cell.length_c   1.000
_cell.angle_alpha   90.00
_cell.angle_beta   90.00
_cell.angle_gamma   90.00
#
_symmetry.space_group_name_H-M   'P 1'
#
loop_
_entity.id
_entity.type
_entity.pdbx_description
1 polymer ?
#
loop_
_entity_poly.entity_id
_entity_poly.type
_entity_poly.pdbx_seq_one_letter_code
_entity_poly.pdbx_strand_id
1 'polypeptide(L)'
;MQATSRFYHPLLFGGLLFSTVNLDGFKPNLETHLLPLLSMKPEDTSLESNSKEKNSALSSKAHHHRLLMQVLSDELNCDVDDIVNIELNVCDTQPSCLGGGNNEFIFSGRLDNLASSYCALRALIDSCESPGDLASENAIRMVALFDNEEVGSGSVQGAGAPTMFQAMRRIVGDLTNNYVSEGSF
;
A
#
# COMPACT_ATOMS: atom_id res chain seq x y z
N MET A 1 -4.53 12.10 3.01
CA MET A 1 -3.81 11.30 4.01
C MET A 1 -4.23 9.86 3.74
N GLN A 2 -3.40 9.05 3.06
CA GLN A 2 -3.68 7.62 2.86
C GLN A 2 -3.39 6.94 4.20
N ALA A 3 -4.42 6.72 5.00
CA ALA A 3 -4.31 5.94 6.22
C ALA A 3 -4.20 4.48 5.82
N THR A 4 -3.01 3.89 5.93
CA THR A 4 -2.81 2.45 5.75
C THR A 4 -3.19 1.76 7.06
N SER A 5 -4.47 1.49 7.27
CA SER A 5 -4.88 0.55 8.33
C SER A 5 -4.50 -0.87 7.92
N ARG A 6 -3.89 -1.61 8.84
CA ARG A 6 -3.67 -3.05 8.72
C ARG A 6 -4.65 -3.77 9.65
N PHE A 7 -5.59 -4.49 9.06
CA PHE A 7 -6.36 -5.48 9.79
C PHE A 7 -5.43 -6.65 10.14
N TYR A 8 -5.17 -6.84 11.44
CA TYR A 8 -4.39 -7.99 11.93
C TYR A 8 -5.20 -9.30 11.95
N HIS A 9 -6.52 -9.21 11.76
CA HIS A 9 -7.38 -10.38 11.57
C HIS A 9 -7.72 -10.56 10.08
N PRO A 10 -7.65 -11.80 9.56
CA PRO A 10 -8.05 -12.10 8.19
C PRO A 10 -9.55 -11.89 8.04
N LEU A 11 -9.93 -10.85 7.28
CA LEU A 11 -11.32 -10.56 6.94
C LEU A 11 -11.79 -11.31 5.70
N LEU A 12 -10.85 -11.69 4.82
CA LEU A 12 -11.14 -12.34 3.55
C LEU A 12 -10.50 -13.71 3.51
N PHE A 13 -11.22 -14.69 2.97
CA PHE A 13 -10.72 -16.03 2.72
C PHE A 13 -10.90 -16.43 1.25
N GLY A 14 -9.84 -17.00 0.66
CA GLY A 14 -9.89 -17.60 -0.67
C GLY A 14 -10.23 -19.09 -0.56
N GLY A 15 -11.41 -19.48 -1.02
CA GLY A 15 -11.81 -20.90 -1.09
C GLY A 15 -11.34 -21.54 -2.40
N LEU A 16 -10.50 -22.58 -2.32
CA LEU A 16 -10.18 -23.42 -3.47
C LEU A 16 -11.08 -24.66 -3.45
N LEU A 17 -11.94 -24.83 -4.47
CA LEU A 17 -12.85 -25.96 -4.55
C LEU A 17 -12.54 -26.84 -5.77
N PHE A 18 -11.40 -27.54 -5.79
CA PHE A 18 -11.09 -28.45 -6.89
C PHE A 18 -10.30 -29.69 -6.42
N SER A 19 -10.96 -30.85 -6.37
CA SER A 19 -10.36 -32.15 -6.07
C SER A 19 -9.86 -32.90 -7.30
N THR A 20 -10.14 -32.39 -8.51
CA THR A 20 -9.69 -32.96 -9.78
C THR A 20 -8.65 -32.06 -10.44
N VAL A 21 -7.45 -32.02 -9.88
CA VAL A 21 -6.29 -31.44 -10.56
C VAL A 21 -5.80 -32.47 -11.56
N ASN A 22 -6.26 -32.36 -12.80
CA ASN A 22 -5.78 -33.19 -13.91
C ASN A 22 -4.35 -32.76 -14.33
N LEU A 23 -3.74 -33.58 -15.18
CA LEU A 23 -2.36 -33.47 -15.71
C LEU A 23 -1.96 -32.06 -16.22
N ASP A 24 -2.92 -31.21 -16.59
CA ASP A 24 -2.68 -29.86 -17.16
C ASP A 24 -2.37 -28.76 -16.13
N GLY A 25 -2.32 -29.11 -14.84
CA GLY A 25 -2.05 -28.20 -13.74
C GLY A 25 -3.27 -27.35 -13.35
N PHE A 26 -3.24 -26.80 -12.14
CA PHE A 26 -4.31 -25.94 -11.64
C PHE A 26 -4.22 -24.55 -12.30
N LYS A 27 -5.22 -24.20 -13.12
CA LYS A 27 -5.33 -22.93 -13.86
C LYS A 27 -6.66 -22.27 -13.51
N PRO A 28 -6.79 -21.59 -12.35
CA PRO A 28 -8.03 -20.94 -11.98
C PRO A 28 -8.33 -19.78 -12.93
N ASN A 29 -9.62 -19.56 -13.19
CA ASN A 29 -10.08 -18.32 -13.78
C ASN A 29 -9.97 -17.22 -12.70
N LEU A 30 -9.20 -16.17 -12.98
CA LEU A 30 -8.91 -15.12 -11.99
C LEU A 30 -10.15 -14.31 -11.60
N GLU A 31 -11.13 -14.17 -12.50
CA GLU A 31 -12.34 -13.38 -12.26
C GLU A 31 -13.39 -14.17 -11.47
N THR A 32 -13.57 -15.45 -11.79
CA THR A 32 -14.68 -16.25 -11.23
C THR A 32 -14.27 -17.17 -10.10
N HIS A 33 -13.00 -17.58 -10.01
CA HIS A 33 -12.55 -18.57 -9.02
C HIS A 33 -11.77 -17.96 -7.85
N LEU A 34 -11.33 -16.70 -7.95
CA LEU A 34 -10.55 -16.03 -6.90
C LEU A 34 -11.35 -14.94 -6.15
N LEU A 35 -12.68 -14.99 -6.22
CA LEU A 35 -13.54 -14.07 -5.49
C LEU A 35 -13.37 -14.25 -3.97
N PRO A 36 -12.90 -13.23 -3.24
CA PRO A 36 -12.69 -13.36 -1.82
C PRO A 36 -14.02 -13.36 -1.07
N LEU A 37 -14.15 -14.23 -0.06
CA LEU A 37 -15.34 -14.30 0.80
C LEU A 37 -15.14 -13.44 2.05
N LEU A 38 -16.06 -12.50 2.28
CA LEU A 38 -16.04 -11.59 3.46
C LEU A 38 -16.88 -12.11 4.63
N SER A 39 -18.08 -12.61 4.36
CA SER A 39 -18.99 -13.15 5.39
C SER A 39 -19.91 -14.20 4.78
N MET A 40 -20.26 -15.20 5.59
CA MET A 40 -21.27 -16.21 5.25
C MET A 40 -22.63 -15.92 5.91
N LYS A 41 -22.66 -15.09 6.97
CA LYS A 41 -23.92 -14.78 7.65
C LYS A 41 -24.80 -13.96 6.70
N PRO A 42 -26.08 -14.35 6.51
CA PRO A 42 -27.01 -13.49 5.80
C PRO A 42 -27.08 -12.14 6.53
N GLU A 43 -27.10 -11.04 5.80
CA GLU A 43 -27.29 -9.73 6.41
C GLU A 43 -28.64 -9.72 7.13
N ASP A 44 -28.62 -9.52 8.46
CA ASP A 44 -29.83 -9.30 9.22
C ASP A 44 -30.43 -7.98 8.74
N THR A 45 -31.46 -8.06 7.90
CA THR A 45 -32.21 -6.93 7.33
C THR A 45 -32.96 -6.12 8.40
N SER A 46 -32.76 -6.43 9.69
CA SER A 46 -33.45 -5.87 10.84
C SER A 46 -32.85 -4.54 11.34
N LEU A 47 -31.70 -4.10 10.83
CA LEU A 47 -31.14 -2.78 11.15
C LEU A 47 -31.72 -1.63 10.31
N GLU A 48 -32.68 -1.88 9.41
CA GLU A 48 -33.36 -0.83 8.63
C GLU A 48 -34.65 -0.29 9.27
N SER A 49 -35.06 -0.76 10.45
CA SER A 49 -36.37 -0.40 11.02
C SER A 49 -36.36 0.60 12.19
N ASN A 50 -35.30 1.38 12.42
CA ASN A 50 -35.35 2.42 13.47
C ASN A 50 -34.42 3.63 13.24
N SER A 51 -34.67 4.38 12.17
CA SER A 51 -34.35 5.82 12.15
C SER A 51 -35.45 6.57 11.38
N LYS A 52 -36.29 7.25 12.16
CA LYS A 52 -37.20 8.28 11.65
C LYS A 52 -36.37 9.40 11.03
N GLU A 53 -36.78 9.80 9.83
CA GLU A 53 -36.58 11.14 9.25
C GLU A 53 -35.15 11.67 9.23
N LYS A 54 -34.40 11.39 8.15
CA LYS A 54 -33.68 12.44 7.43
C LYS A 54 -33.30 12.04 6.02
N ASN A 55 -33.58 12.98 5.11
CA ASN A 55 -33.37 12.97 3.68
C ASN A 55 -31.95 12.59 3.26
N SER A 56 -31.83 11.58 2.41
CA SER A 56 -31.07 11.64 1.17
C SER A 56 -31.24 10.30 0.47
N ALA A 57 -31.36 10.31 -0.84
CA ALA A 57 -31.45 9.11 -1.66
C ALA A 57 -30.41 8.07 -1.22
N LEU A 58 -30.87 6.93 -0.71
CA LEU A 58 -30.08 5.70 -0.70
C LEU A 58 -29.92 5.31 -2.17
N SER A 59 -28.95 5.98 -2.79
CA SER A 59 -28.65 5.96 -4.20
C SER A 59 -28.51 4.51 -4.61
N SER A 60 -29.17 4.15 -5.70
CA SER A 60 -29.17 2.84 -6.35
C SER A 60 -27.80 2.42 -6.93
N LYS A 61 -26.69 2.81 -6.28
CA LYS A 61 -25.30 2.46 -6.58
C LYS A 61 -24.43 2.50 -5.31
N ALA A 62 -24.74 1.72 -4.28
CA ALA A 62 -23.73 1.40 -3.27
C ALA A 62 -22.61 0.60 -3.97
N HIS A 63 -21.45 1.22 -4.18
CA HIS A 63 -20.34 0.62 -4.94
C HIS A 63 -19.67 -0.55 -4.20
N HIS A 64 -19.83 -0.60 -2.87
CA HIS A 64 -19.24 -1.62 -2.02
C HIS A 64 -20.29 -2.19 -1.07
N HIS A 65 -20.05 -3.43 -0.62
CA HIS A 65 -20.91 -4.12 0.33
C HIS A 65 -20.96 -3.34 1.66
N ARG A 66 -22.15 -3.22 2.27
CA ARG A 66 -22.37 -2.42 3.49
C ARG A 66 -21.44 -2.82 4.63
N LEU A 67 -21.31 -4.13 4.88
CA LEU A 67 -20.39 -4.68 5.88
C LEU A 67 -18.93 -4.21 5.68
N LEU A 68 -18.44 -4.16 4.43
CA LEU A 68 -17.08 -3.68 4.17
C LEU A 68 -16.93 -2.21 4.57
N MET A 69 -17.90 -1.38 4.19
CA MET A 69 -17.89 0.04 4.54
C MET A 69 -17.97 0.27 6.04
N GLN A 70 -18.76 -0.54 6.76
CA GLN A 70 -18.86 -0.49 8.22
C GLN A 70 -17.53 -0.87 8.89
N VAL A 71 -16.87 -1.95 8.45
CA VAL A 71 -15.57 -2.35 8.98
C VAL A 71 -14.53 -1.25 8.77
N LEU A 72 -14.55 -0.58 7.62
CA LEU A 72 -13.65 0.54 7.32
C LEU A 72 -13.98 1.78 8.16
N SER A 73 -15.26 2.11 8.33
CA SER A 73 -15.68 3.28 9.12
C SER A 73 -15.34 3.11 10.60
N ASP A 74 -15.54 1.91 11.14
CA ASP A 74 -15.18 1.58 12.52
C ASP A 74 -13.67 1.69 12.76
N GLU A 75 -12.88 1.18 11.81
CA GLU A 75 -11.41 1.25 11.86
C GLU A 75 -10.87 2.68 11.69
N LEU A 76 -11.50 3.49 10.84
CA LEU A 76 -11.14 4.89 10.63
C LEU A 76 -11.73 5.84 11.69
N ASN A 77 -12.64 5.33 12.53
CA ASN A 77 -13.39 6.09 13.54
C ASN A 77 -14.08 7.33 12.94
N CYS A 78 -14.78 7.13 11.81
CA CYS A 78 -15.62 8.14 11.15
C CYS A 78 -16.98 7.54 10.75
N ASP A 79 -17.92 8.37 10.29
CA ASP A 79 -19.17 7.85 9.74
C ASP A 79 -18.92 7.25 8.34
N VAL A 80 -19.73 6.27 7.93
CA VAL A 80 -19.65 5.67 6.58
C VAL A 80 -19.78 6.75 5.49
N ASP A 81 -20.61 7.77 5.74
CA ASP A 81 -20.85 8.87 4.81
C ASP A 81 -19.65 9.84 4.69
N ASP A 82 -18.67 9.77 5.59
CA ASP A 82 -17.43 10.56 5.52
C ASP A 82 -16.40 9.95 4.55
N ILE A 83 -16.57 8.67 4.18
CA ILE A 83 -15.64 7.96 3.30
C ILE A 83 -15.93 8.31 1.84
N VAL A 84 -15.12 9.22 1.27
CA VAL A 84 -15.27 9.69 -0.11
C VAL A 84 -14.87 8.63 -1.14
N ASN A 85 -13.74 7.94 -0.91
CA ASN A 85 -13.21 6.92 -1.82
C ASN A 85 -12.24 5.99 -1.09
N ILE A 86 -12.02 4.80 -1.63
CA ILE A 86 -11.12 3.79 -1.06
C ILE A 86 -10.19 3.21 -2.14
N GLU A 87 -8.98 2.87 -1.72
CA GLU A 87 -8.02 2.08 -2.49
C GLU A 87 -7.45 1.03 -1.54
N LEU A 88 -7.85 -0.23 -1.75
CA LEU A 88 -7.56 -1.33 -0.83
C LEU A 88 -6.88 -2.48 -1.57
N ASN A 89 -5.90 -3.09 -0.92
CA ASN A 89 -5.24 -4.29 -1.40
C ASN A 89 -5.51 -5.46 -0.46
N VAL A 90 -5.81 -6.64 -1.04
CA VAL A 90 -5.85 -7.88 -0.28
C VAL A 90 -4.41 -8.34 -0.08
N CYS A 91 -4.03 -8.62 1.17
CA CYS A 91 -2.70 -9.09 1.49
C CYS A 91 -2.74 -10.21 2.53
N ASP A 92 -1.74 -11.07 2.49
CA ASP A 92 -1.56 -12.10 3.50
C ASP A 92 -1.32 -11.47 4.88
N THR A 93 -2.09 -11.92 5.86
CA THR A 93 -2.00 -11.53 7.26
C THR A 93 -0.96 -12.33 8.04
N GLN A 94 -0.43 -13.42 7.48
CA GLN A 94 0.62 -14.22 8.12
C GLN A 94 1.85 -13.34 8.41
N PRO A 95 2.29 -13.26 9.69
CA PRO A 95 3.50 -12.51 10.01
C PRO A 95 4.74 -13.11 9.35
N SER A 96 5.66 -12.23 8.94
CA SER A 96 6.99 -12.65 8.50
C SER A 96 7.73 -13.39 9.61
N CYS A 97 8.50 -14.42 9.26
CA CYS A 97 9.29 -15.19 10.22
C CYS A 97 10.65 -15.63 9.67
N LEU A 98 11.55 -16.02 10.56
CA LEU A 98 12.75 -16.78 10.19
C LEU A 98 12.42 -18.27 10.11
N GLY A 99 13.13 -18.99 9.27
CA GLY A 99 13.00 -20.44 9.14
C GLY A 99 14.18 -21.11 8.46
N GLY A 100 14.04 -22.40 8.18
CA GLY A 100 15.14 -23.27 7.76
C GLY A 100 15.80 -23.99 8.93
N GLY A 101 16.60 -25.02 8.65
CA GLY A 101 17.23 -25.86 9.68
C GLY A 101 18.07 -25.08 10.69
N ASN A 102 18.61 -23.93 10.27
CA ASN A 102 19.40 -23.02 11.09
C ASN A 102 18.79 -21.61 11.24
N ASN A 103 17.49 -21.43 10.99
CA ASN A 103 16.85 -20.10 10.95
C ASN A 103 17.52 -19.10 9.97
N GLU A 104 18.06 -19.60 8.86
CA GLU A 104 18.85 -18.83 7.89
C GLU A 104 18.02 -18.16 6.79
N PHE A 105 16.74 -18.52 6.66
CA PHE A 105 15.83 -17.96 5.65
C PHE A 105 14.84 -16.97 6.26
N ILE A 106 14.44 -15.98 5.47
CA ILE A 106 13.34 -15.06 5.77
C ILE A 106 12.13 -15.49 4.95
N PHE A 107 11.03 -15.81 5.62
CA PHE A 107 9.74 -16.06 5.00
C PHE A 107 8.85 -14.85 5.20
N SER A 108 8.49 -14.18 4.10
CA SER A 108 7.65 -13.00 4.13
C SER A 108 6.97 -12.80 2.77
N GLY A 109 5.72 -12.35 2.79
CA GLY A 109 5.06 -11.84 1.59
C GLY A 109 5.60 -10.47 1.20
N ARG A 110 5.59 -10.17 -0.12
CA ARG A 110 5.98 -8.87 -0.70
C ARG A 110 7.46 -8.51 -0.52
N LEU A 111 8.35 -9.51 -0.47
CA LEU A 111 9.80 -9.26 -0.43
C LEU A 111 10.25 -8.46 -1.65
N ASP A 112 9.71 -8.78 -2.82
CA ASP A 112 9.87 -7.96 -4.02
C ASP A 112 8.93 -6.74 -3.96
N ASN A 113 9.40 -5.50 -3.93
CA ASN A 113 10.78 -5.03 -3.70
C ASN A 113 10.95 -4.33 -2.33
N LEU A 114 10.10 -4.68 -1.35
CA LEU A 114 10.17 -4.09 -0.01
C LEU A 114 11.49 -4.40 0.69
N ALA A 115 12.13 -5.53 0.39
CA ALA A 115 13.43 -5.88 0.97
C ALA A 115 14.50 -4.86 0.57
N SER A 116 14.67 -4.59 -0.73
CA SER A 116 15.64 -3.60 -1.20
C SER A 116 15.27 -2.18 -0.77
N SER A 117 13.96 -1.85 -0.80
CA SER A 117 13.46 -0.55 -0.35
C SER A 117 13.80 -0.27 1.11
N TYR A 118 13.58 -1.27 1.98
CA TYR A 118 13.93 -1.20 3.39
C TYR A 118 15.44 -1.05 3.58
N CYS A 119 16.25 -1.88 2.92
CA CYS A 119 17.71 -1.83 3.04
C CYS A 119 18.27 -0.49 2.55
N ALA A 120 17.77 0.05 1.43
CA ALA A 120 18.20 1.35 0.91
C ALA A 120 17.86 2.49 1.88
N LEU A 121 16.62 2.51 2.38
CA LEU A 121 16.19 3.54 3.33
C LEU A 121 16.95 3.43 4.66
N ARG A 122 17.15 2.21 5.17
CA ARG A 122 17.91 1.98 6.41
C ARG A 122 19.36 2.41 6.24
N ALA A 123 20.01 2.06 5.13
CA ALA A 123 21.38 2.48 4.83
C ALA A 123 21.51 4.01 4.75
N LEU A 124 20.53 4.70 4.15
CA LEU A 124 20.53 6.16 4.12
C LEU A 124 20.46 6.76 5.52
N ILE A 125 19.56 6.24 6.38
CA ILE A 125 19.41 6.67 7.78
C ILE A 125 20.70 6.43 8.57
N ASP A 126 21.23 5.20 8.51
CA ASP A 126 22.44 4.80 9.24
C ASP A 126 23.68 5.60 8.79
N SER A 127 23.70 6.04 7.53
CA SER A 127 24.79 6.88 7.03
C SER A 127 24.73 8.33 7.54
N CYS A 128 23.61 8.75 8.12
CA CYS A 128 23.32 10.14 8.49
C CYS A 128 22.88 10.26 9.97
N GLU A 129 23.29 9.33 10.83
CA GLU A 129 22.81 9.23 12.22
C GLU A 129 23.34 10.39 13.10
N SER A 130 24.59 10.80 12.89
CA SER A 130 25.25 11.86 13.64
C SER A 130 25.32 13.17 12.84
N PRO A 131 25.24 14.36 13.49
CA PRO A 131 25.30 15.65 12.81
C PRO A 131 26.58 15.88 11.97
N GLY A 132 27.67 15.16 12.29
CA GLY A 132 28.94 15.26 11.58
C GLY A 132 29.06 14.36 10.35
N ASP A 133 28.13 13.43 10.12
CA ASP A 133 28.28 12.38 9.10
C ASP A 133 28.25 12.92 7.66
N LEU A 134 27.71 14.13 7.50
CA LEU A 134 27.66 14.85 6.23
C LEU A 134 28.69 15.99 6.15
N ALA A 135 29.47 16.26 7.20
CA ALA A 135 30.34 17.43 7.24
C ALA A 135 31.48 17.39 6.19
N SER A 136 31.95 16.20 5.82
CA SER A 136 32.96 15.97 4.78
C SER A 136 32.38 15.39 3.48
N GLU A 137 31.05 15.29 3.39
CA GLU A 137 30.37 14.73 2.24
C GLU A 137 30.31 15.75 1.10
N ASN A 138 30.73 15.34 -0.10
CA ASN A 138 30.72 16.19 -1.30
C ASN A 138 29.64 15.78 -2.31
N ALA A 139 28.95 14.66 -2.06
CA ALA A 139 27.86 14.15 -2.89
C ALA A 139 26.50 14.24 -2.19
N ILE A 140 25.43 14.20 -2.96
CA ILE A 140 24.07 14.09 -2.43
C ILE A 140 23.73 12.61 -2.25
N ARG A 141 23.44 12.19 -1.02
CA ARG A 141 22.89 10.86 -0.73
C ARG A 141 21.37 10.91 -0.91
N MET A 142 20.84 10.05 -1.77
CA MET A 142 19.41 10.03 -2.10
C MET A 142 18.92 8.61 -2.30
N VAL A 143 17.73 8.33 -1.79
CA VAL A 143 16.94 7.13 -2.09
C VAL A 143 15.61 7.58 -2.68
N ALA A 144 15.19 6.97 -3.78
CA ALA A 144 13.86 7.15 -4.34
C ALA A 144 13.16 5.80 -4.45
N LEU A 145 11.95 5.75 -3.91
CA LEU A 145 11.09 4.58 -3.90
C LEU A 145 9.89 4.89 -4.80
N PHE A 146 9.71 4.12 -5.86
CA PHE A 146 8.66 4.32 -6.86
C PHE A 146 7.59 3.24 -6.74
N ASP A 147 6.38 3.59 -7.14
CA ASP A 147 5.26 2.66 -7.22
C ASP A 147 5.14 2.09 -8.65
N ASN A 148 4.29 1.07 -8.82
CA ASN A 148 3.88 0.52 -10.12
C ASN A 148 4.99 -0.06 -10.99
N GLU A 149 6.12 -0.45 -10.39
CA GLU A 149 7.21 -1.13 -11.10
C GLU A 149 6.69 -2.42 -11.76
N GLU A 150 5.95 -3.23 -11.00
CA GLU A 150 5.33 -4.50 -11.41
C GLU A 150 4.36 -4.39 -12.60
N VAL A 151 3.89 -3.18 -12.91
CA VAL A 151 2.97 -2.91 -14.03
C VAL A 151 3.61 -2.00 -15.10
N GLY A 152 4.94 -1.85 -15.07
CA GLY A 152 5.72 -1.17 -16.12
C GLY A 152 6.08 0.29 -15.84
N SER A 153 5.89 0.80 -14.62
CA SER A 153 6.31 2.13 -14.15
C SER A 153 5.73 3.35 -14.90
N GLY A 154 4.77 3.14 -15.80
CA GLY A 154 4.20 4.17 -16.68
C GLY A 154 3.16 5.09 -16.03
N SER A 155 3.23 5.31 -14.71
CA SER A 155 2.34 6.18 -13.94
C SER A 155 3.08 7.43 -13.44
N VAL A 156 2.36 8.39 -12.85
CA VAL A 156 2.96 9.61 -12.29
C VAL A 156 3.80 9.35 -11.03
N GLN A 157 3.49 8.27 -10.31
CA GLN A 157 4.22 7.78 -9.13
C GLN A 157 5.27 6.71 -9.47
N GLY A 158 5.28 6.22 -10.71
CA GLY A 158 6.24 5.24 -11.20
C GLY A 158 7.56 5.84 -11.63
N ALA A 159 8.56 4.98 -11.80
CA ALA A 159 9.92 5.38 -12.19
C ALA A 159 9.99 5.99 -13.61
N GLY A 160 8.96 5.79 -14.44
CA GLY A 160 8.84 6.41 -15.75
C GLY A 160 8.47 7.91 -15.69
N ALA A 161 7.99 8.40 -14.54
CA ALA A 161 7.67 9.81 -14.35
C ALA A 161 8.94 10.67 -14.26
N PRO A 162 8.87 11.95 -14.67
CA PRO A 162 10.00 12.88 -14.54
C PRO A 162 10.28 13.28 -13.09
N THR A 163 9.55 12.76 -12.11
CA THR A 163 9.60 13.13 -10.69
C THR A 163 11.03 13.18 -10.15
N MET A 164 11.81 12.14 -10.41
CA MET A 164 13.20 12.03 -9.95
C MET A 164 14.11 13.09 -10.58
N PHE A 165 13.98 13.27 -11.89
CA PHE A 165 14.73 14.29 -12.63
C PHE A 165 14.36 15.70 -12.17
N GLN A 166 13.08 15.98 -11.93
CA GLN A 166 12.61 17.27 -11.43
C GLN A 166 13.06 17.51 -9.98
N ALA A 167 13.07 16.49 -9.13
CA ALA A 167 13.60 16.58 -7.78
C ALA A 167 15.08 16.97 -7.80
N MET A 168 15.90 16.26 -8.58
CA MET A 168 17.33 16.58 -8.76
C MET A 168 17.54 18.02 -9.26
N ARG A 169 16.80 18.43 -10.30
CA ARG A 169 16.90 19.81 -10.83
C ARG A 169 16.58 20.87 -9.80
N ARG A 170 15.55 20.65 -8.98
CA ARG A 170 15.15 21.58 -7.91
C ARG A 170 16.21 21.65 -6.81
N ILE A 171 16.74 20.50 -6.39
CA ILE A 171 17.81 20.43 -5.38
C ILE A 171 19.06 21.16 -5.85
N VAL A 172 19.53 20.87 -7.07
CA VAL A 172 20.71 21.54 -7.64
C VAL A 172 20.46 23.04 -7.82
N GLY A 173 19.27 23.43 -8.29
CA GLY A 173 18.89 24.84 -8.43
C GLY A 173 18.93 25.60 -7.10
N ASP A 174 18.45 24.99 -6.01
CA ASP A 174 18.47 25.59 -4.67
C ASP A 174 19.90 25.69 -4.10
N LEU A 175 20.67 24.60 -4.20
CA LEU A 175 22.06 24.57 -3.73
C LEU A 175 22.95 25.58 -4.48
N THR A 176 22.70 25.83 -5.76
CA THR A 176 23.48 26.78 -6.57
C THR A 176 23.01 28.24 -6.42
N ASN A 177 21.71 28.49 -6.21
CA ASN A 177 21.22 29.86 -5.99
C ASN A 177 21.81 30.51 -4.73
N ASN A 178 22.09 29.70 -3.69
CA ASN A 178 22.81 30.17 -2.50
C ASN A 178 24.28 30.56 -2.79
N TYR A 179 24.87 30.11 -3.89
CA TYR A 179 26.22 30.49 -4.31
C TYR A 179 26.24 31.74 -5.21
N VAL A 180 25.15 32.09 -5.89
CA VAL A 180 25.13 33.24 -6.82
C VAL A 180 24.98 34.59 -6.08
N SER A 181 24.63 34.60 -4.79
CA SER A 181 24.54 35.85 -4.00
C SER A 181 25.88 36.39 -3.48
N GLU A 182 26.99 35.66 -3.56
CA GLU A 182 28.31 36.16 -3.10
C GLU A 182 29.31 36.52 -4.22
N GLY A 183 28.92 36.38 -5.51
CA GLY A 183 29.86 36.57 -6.62
C GLY A 183 29.32 37.30 -7.86
N SER A 184 28.14 37.90 -7.78
CA SER A 184 27.57 38.65 -8.91
C SER A 184 28.09 40.10 -8.91
N PHE A 185 29.25 40.31 -9.55
CA PHE A 185 29.84 41.56 -10.07
C PHE A 185 29.59 42.89 -9.37
#